data_AF-A0AAN9YN68-F1
#
_entry.id   AF-A0AAN9YN68-F1
#
_cell.length_a   1.000
_cell.length_b   1.000
_cell.length_c   1.000
_cell.angle_alpha   90.00
_cell.angle_beta   90.00
_cell.angle_gamma   90.00
#
_symmetry.space_group_name_H-M   'P 1'
#
loop_
_entity.id
_entity.type
_entity.pdbx_description
1 polymer ?
#
loop_
_entity_poly.entity_id
_entity_poly.type
_entity_poly.pdbx_seq_one_letter_code
_entity_poly.pdbx_strand_id
1 'polypeptide(L)'
;MAASQTLAAAANTTVQRVAKEFHGIVVSAGKMDKTVKVKYGGMRYEPKVQKYFKQPRYALAHDPRNSTRQGDVVAIAQSWRESQHVRHVVRHIIAPYGPPISERPPVPTLEERVAERAARREAKDERRAERRRVAILERAVATLEDRDAPRALRKGGHILKEVAQALGVPVPGEGQGQGQGGKREENGDSEVD
;
A
#
# COMPACT_ATOMS: atom_id res chain seq x y z
N MET A 1 -16.17 -16.06 -15.35
CA MET A 1 -17.00 -16.28 -14.14
C MET A 1 -16.26 -17.01 -13.02
N ALA A 2 -15.80 -18.26 -13.19
CA ALA A 2 -15.20 -19.02 -12.08
C ALA A 2 -13.85 -18.45 -11.55
N ALA A 3 -12.96 -17.98 -12.44
CA ALA A 3 -11.62 -17.54 -12.07
C ALA A 3 -11.55 -16.25 -11.22
N SER A 4 -12.57 -15.39 -11.25
CA SER A 4 -12.64 -14.20 -10.39
C SER A 4 -13.09 -14.54 -8.97
N GLN A 5 -13.90 -15.58 -8.80
CA GLN A 5 -14.39 -16.01 -7.48
C GLN A 5 -13.29 -16.68 -6.65
N THR A 6 -12.38 -17.43 -7.28
CA THR A 6 -11.26 -18.09 -6.57
C THR A 6 -10.21 -17.09 -6.07
N LEU A 7 -9.91 -16.03 -6.82
CA LEU A 7 -9.02 -14.95 -6.39
C LEU A 7 -9.61 -14.16 -5.20
N ALA A 8 -10.91 -13.84 -5.25
CA ALA A 8 -11.60 -13.18 -4.14
C ALA A 8 -11.59 -14.05 -2.87
N ALA A 9 -11.85 -15.36 -3.00
CA ALA A 9 -11.80 -16.30 -1.89
C ALA A 9 -10.38 -16.42 -1.29
N ALA A 10 -9.35 -16.55 -2.13
CA ALA A 10 -7.96 -16.65 -1.68
C ALA A 10 -7.47 -15.39 -0.96
N ALA A 11 -7.86 -14.20 -1.45
CA ALA A 11 -7.60 -12.93 -0.75
C ALA A 11 -8.26 -12.94 0.65
N ASN A 12 -9.52 -13.38 0.74
CA ASN A 12 -10.24 -13.49 2.01
C ASN A 12 -9.54 -14.44 3.00
N THR A 13 -9.03 -15.59 2.54
CA THR A 13 -8.27 -16.54 3.40
C THR A 13 -7.00 -15.93 4.01
N THR A 14 -6.32 -15.02 3.30
CA THR A 14 -5.14 -14.32 3.86
C THR A 14 -5.50 -13.25 4.89
N VAL A 15 -6.69 -12.65 4.74
CA VAL A 15 -7.26 -11.63 5.63
C VAL A 15 -7.84 -12.27 6.91
N GLN A 16 -8.42 -13.48 6.79
CA GLN A 16 -9.13 -14.21 7.84
C GLN A 16 -8.23 -15.12 8.72
N ARG A 17 -6.95 -14.79 8.92
CA ARG A 17 -6.21 -15.41 10.05
C ARG A 17 -6.83 -14.91 11.35
N VAL A 18 -7.62 -15.78 11.99
CA VAL A 18 -8.32 -15.48 13.25
C VAL A 18 -7.32 -15.07 14.33
N ALA A 19 -7.16 -13.76 14.49
CA ALA A 19 -6.27 -13.19 15.48
C ALA A 19 -6.80 -13.52 16.88
N LYS A 20 -5.91 -13.93 17.78
CA LYS A 20 -6.29 -14.22 19.16
C LYS A 20 -6.91 -12.98 19.81
N GLU A 21 -8.11 -13.17 20.34
CA GLU A 21 -8.83 -12.14 21.08
C GLU A 21 -8.37 -12.11 22.54
N PHE A 22 -8.37 -10.90 23.10
CA PHE A 22 -8.14 -10.65 24.51
C PHE A 22 -9.25 -9.75 25.03
N HIS A 23 -9.87 -10.16 26.13
CA HIS A 23 -10.87 -9.35 26.82
C HIS A 23 -10.18 -8.47 27.87
N GLY A 24 -10.58 -7.20 27.91
CA GLY A 24 -9.99 -6.22 28.81
C GLY A 24 -10.91 -5.02 29.07
N ILE A 25 -10.48 -4.18 30.00
CA ILE A 25 -11.20 -2.98 30.44
C ILE A 25 -10.43 -1.75 29.97
N VAL A 26 -11.13 -0.77 29.40
CA VAL A 26 -10.53 0.50 28.98
C VAL A 26 -10.19 1.36 30.21
N VAL A 27 -8.89 1.55 30.45
CA VAL A 27 -8.35 2.31 31.59
C VAL A 27 -8.33 3.81 31.32
N SER A 28 -8.08 4.20 30.08
CA SER A 28 -8.13 5.60 29.66
C SER A 28 -8.47 5.71 28.17
N ALA A 29 -9.48 6.52 27.86
CA ALA A 29 -9.86 6.95 26.51
C ALA A 29 -9.75 8.49 26.42
N GLY A 30 -9.82 9.05 25.21
CA GLY A 30 -9.85 10.51 24.97
C GLY A 30 -8.54 11.28 25.17
N LYS A 31 -7.52 10.68 25.80
CA LYS A 31 -6.17 11.30 25.97
C LYS A 31 -5.31 11.27 24.71
N MET A 32 -5.65 10.40 23.75
CA MET A 32 -4.97 10.22 22.47
C MET A 32 -6.03 9.98 21.41
N ASP A 33 -5.89 10.57 20.23
CA ASP A 33 -6.82 10.30 19.12
C ASP A 33 -6.69 8.84 18.66
N LYS A 34 -7.85 8.22 18.41
CA LYS A 34 -8.04 6.85 17.89
C LYS A 34 -7.26 5.77 18.64
N THR A 35 -6.91 6.01 19.90
CA THR A 35 -6.04 5.12 20.68
C THR A 35 -6.48 5.07 22.14
N VAL A 36 -6.69 3.86 22.65
CA VAL A 36 -7.09 3.63 24.04
C VAL A 36 -6.14 2.69 24.77
N LYS A 37 -6.00 2.91 26.09
CA LYS A 37 -5.20 2.05 26.98
C LYS A 37 -6.11 0.99 27.61
N VAL A 38 -5.90 -0.26 27.25
CA VAL A 38 -6.70 -1.41 27.72
C VAL A 38 -5.89 -2.23 28.73
N LYS A 39 -6.49 -2.53 29.88
CA LYS A 39 -5.98 -3.49 30.88
C LYS A 39 -6.59 -4.85 30.60
N TYR A 40 -5.77 -5.85 30.33
CA TYR A 40 -6.20 -7.20 30.02
C TYR A 40 -5.53 -8.24 30.93
N GLY A 41 -6.11 -9.44 30.96
CA GLY A 41 -5.67 -10.53 31.82
C GLY A 41 -4.24 -10.99 31.51
N GLY A 42 -3.49 -11.27 32.57
CA GLY A 42 -2.21 -11.95 32.52
C GLY A 42 -1.99 -12.73 33.81
N MET A 43 -1.30 -13.87 33.70
CA MET A 43 -0.88 -14.67 34.84
C MET A 43 0.61 -14.98 34.71
N ARG A 44 1.33 -14.92 35.83
CA ARG A 44 2.72 -15.37 35.93
C ARG A 44 2.74 -16.63 36.79
N TYR A 45 3.30 -17.71 36.27
CA TYR A 45 3.63 -18.87 37.08
C TYR A 45 4.91 -18.58 37.88
N GLU A 46 4.90 -18.83 39.17
CA GLU A 46 6.09 -18.77 40.03
C GLU A 46 6.54 -20.21 40.36
N PRO A 47 7.63 -20.73 39.77
CA PRO A 47 8.00 -22.14 39.92
C PRO A 47 8.38 -22.50 41.37
N LYS A 48 8.90 -21.55 42.15
CA LYS A 48 9.26 -21.78 43.57
C LYS A 48 8.05 -22.03 44.47
N VAL A 49 6.91 -21.43 44.15
CA VAL A 49 5.64 -21.53 44.92
C VAL A 49 4.62 -22.43 44.19
N GLN A 50 4.97 -22.90 42.99
CA GLN A 50 4.13 -23.69 42.09
C GLN A 50 2.72 -23.11 41.86
N LYS A 51 2.62 -21.77 41.82
CA LYS A 51 1.35 -21.04 41.82
C LYS A 51 1.31 -19.95 40.75
N TYR A 52 0.12 -19.76 40.15
CA TYR A 52 -0.16 -18.64 39.27
C TYR A 52 -0.56 -17.38 40.05
N PHE A 53 0.15 -16.28 39.77
CA PHE A 53 -0.15 -14.95 40.28
C PHE A 53 -0.76 -14.07 39.19
N LYS A 54 -1.75 -13.25 39.55
CA LYS A 54 -2.41 -12.30 38.62
C LYS A 54 -1.44 -11.17 38.30
N GLN A 55 -1.00 -11.07 37.04
CA GLN A 55 -0.15 -9.99 36.55
C GLN A 55 -0.90 -9.22 35.44
N PRO A 56 -1.59 -8.10 35.76
CA PRO A 56 -2.34 -7.35 34.76
C PRO A 56 -1.40 -6.76 33.71
N ARG A 57 -1.77 -6.88 32.44
CA ARG A 57 -1.02 -6.32 31.31
C ARG A 57 -1.78 -5.14 30.71
N TYR A 58 -1.05 -4.22 30.11
CA TYR A 58 -1.61 -3.06 29.42
C TYR A 58 -1.22 -3.09 27.94
N ALA A 59 -2.19 -2.81 27.07
CA ALA A 59 -1.97 -2.62 25.64
C ALA A 59 -2.49 -1.24 25.22
N LEU A 60 -1.86 -0.66 24.20
CA LEU A 60 -2.49 0.40 23.41
C LEU A 60 -3.20 -0.25 22.23
N ALA A 61 -4.50 0.02 22.11
CA ALA A 61 -5.36 -0.49 21.06
C ALA A 61 -5.88 0.67 20.20
N HIS A 62 -5.95 0.45 18.89
CA HIS A 62 -6.52 1.38 17.93
C HIS A 62 -8.06 1.30 17.93
N ASP A 63 -8.71 2.46 17.96
CA ASP A 63 -10.16 2.65 17.84
C ASP A 63 -10.43 3.69 16.74
N PRO A 64 -10.63 3.28 15.47
CA PRO A 64 -10.63 4.20 14.33
C PRO A 64 -11.66 5.33 14.39
N ARG A 65 -12.78 5.13 15.12
CA ARG A 65 -13.93 6.04 15.21
C ARG A 65 -14.14 6.64 16.61
N ASN A 66 -13.19 6.46 17.54
CA ASN A 66 -13.28 6.95 18.93
C ASN A 66 -14.58 6.52 19.64
N SER A 67 -14.96 5.26 19.42
CA SER A 67 -16.21 4.64 19.89
C SER A 67 -16.20 4.35 21.39
N THR A 68 -15.01 4.04 21.93
CA THR A 68 -14.82 3.56 23.30
C THR A 68 -14.71 4.70 24.32
N ARG A 69 -15.08 4.39 25.57
CA ARG A 69 -15.04 5.26 26.74
C ARG A 69 -14.30 4.56 27.88
N GLN A 70 -13.86 5.34 28.88
CA GLN A 70 -13.23 4.80 30.07
C GLN A 70 -14.22 3.91 30.83
N GLY A 71 -13.79 2.72 31.24
CA GLY A 71 -14.65 1.74 31.92
C GLY A 71 -15.28 0.68 31.01
N ASP A 72 -15.34 0.88 29.69
CA ASP A 72 -15.88 -0.13 28.76
C ASP A 72 -15.13 -1.46 28.86
N VAL A 73 -15.85 -2.58 28.76
CA VAL A 73 -15.28 -3.91 28.53
C VAL A 73 -15.22 -4.16 27.03
N VAL A 74 -14.04 -4.45 26.50
CA VAL A 74 -13.76 -4.55 25.07
C VAL A 74 -13.04 -5.85 24.71
N ALA A 75 -13.35 -6.37 23.52
CA ALA A 75 -12.53 -7.35 22.84
C ALA A 75 -11.47 -6.64 21.99
N ILE A 76 -10.19 -6.87 22.29
CA ILE A 76 -9.08 -6.44 21.44
C ILE A 76 -8.48 -7.64 20.71
N ALA A 77 -8.12 -7.43 19.45
CA ALA A 77 -7.40 -8.41 18.63
C ALA A 77 -6.02 -7.87 18.25
N GLN A 78 -5.09 -8.75 17.90
CA GLN A 78 -3.85 -8.33 17.25
C GLN A 78 -4.15 -7.73 15.89
N SER A 79 -3.54 -6.59 15.58
CA SER A 79 -3.69 -5.89 14.31
C SER A 79 -2.33 -5.76 13.62
N TRP A 80 -2.35 -5.20 12.42
CA TRP A 80 -1.14 -4.56 11.90
C TRP A 80 -0.67 -3.44 12.84
N ARG A 81 0.63 -3.13 12.77
CA ARG A 81 1.24 -2.02 13.51
C ARG A 81 0.78 -0.69 12.91
N GLU A 82 -0.04 0.06 13.65
CA GLU A 82 -0.46 1.42 13.24
C GLU A 82 0.51 2.49 13.73
N SER A 83 1.08 2.29 14.92
CA SER A 83 2.09 3.17 15.51
C SER A 83 3.12 2.34 16.26
N GLN A 84 4.17 2.96 16.82
CA GLN A 84 5.29 2.27 17.45
C GLN A 84 4.84 1.26 18.52
N HIS A 85 3.88 1.68 19.35
CA HIS A 85 3.36 0.94 20.50
C HIS A 85 1.93 0.41 20.29
N VAL A 86 1.25 0.79 19.19
CA VAL A 86 -0.12 0.38 18.88
C VAL A 86 -0.09 -0.82 17.92
N ARG A 87 -0.35 -2.01 18.47
CA ARG A 87 -0.31 -3.32 17.79
C ARG A 87 -1.61 -4.12 17.93
N HIS A 88 -2.61 -3.55 18.59
CA HIS A 88 -3.92 -4.15 18.78
C HIS A 88 -4.98 -3.21 18.23
N VAL A 89 -6.14 -3.75 17.88
CA VAL A 89 -7.32 -2.99 17.47
C VAL A 89 -8.52 -3.43 18.31
N VAL A 90 -9.44 -2.52 18.59
CA VAL A 90 -10.75 -2.86 19.17
C VAL A 90 -11.55 -3.62 18.10
N ARG A 91 -12.09 -4.79 18.45
CA ARG A 91 -12.98 -5.57 17.57
C ARG A 91 -14.44 -5.24 17.82
N HIS A 92 -14.87 -5.30 19.07
CA HIS A 92 -16.22 -4.94 19.51
C HIS A 92 -16.21 -4.55 21.00
N ILE A 93 -17.24 -3.81 21.40
CA ILE A 93 -17.54 -3.49 22.81
C ILE A 93 -18.43 -4.62 23.35
N ILE A 94 -18.04 -5.23 24.47
CA ILE A 94 -18.78 -6.33 25.12
C ILE A 94 -19.81 -5.76 26.10
N ALA A 95 -19.36 -4.83 26.94
CA ALA A 95 -20.22 -4.12 27.88
C ALA A 95 -19.85 -2.63 27.85
N PRO A 96 -20.74 -1.74 27.36
CA PRO A 96 -20.51 -0.30 27.41
C PRO A 96 -20.68 0.21 28.85
N TYR A 97 -19.84 1.17 29.24
CA TYR A 97 -19.98 1.92 30.47
C TYR A 97 -20.48 3.35 30.17
N GLY A 98 -21.58 3.76 30.77
CA GLY A 98 -22.24 5.04 30.47
C GLY A 98 -23.20 4.92 29.27
N PRO A 99 -23.10 5.79 28.23
CA PRO A 99 -24.03 5.81 27.11
C PRO A 99 -24.17 4.46 26.39
N PRO A 100 -25.36 4.06 25.91
CA PRO A 100 -25.55 2.82 25.17
C PRO A 100 -24.73 2.80 23.86
N ILE A 101 -24.55 1.61 23.30
CA ILE A 101 -23.75 1.43 22.06
C ILE A 101 -24.37 2.13 20.84
N SER A 102 -25.69 2.37 20.85
CA SER A 102 -26.47 3.06 19.82
C SER A 102 -26.16 4.54 19.67
N GLU A 103 -25.76 5.22 20.75
CA GLU A 103 -25.41 6.65 20.73
C GLU A 103 -23.95 6.90 20.32
N ARG A 104 -23.17 5.83 20.14
CA ARG A 104 -21.74 5.89 19.86
C ARG A 104 -21.46 5.60 18.39
N PRO A 105 -20.37 6.15 17.81
CA PRO A 105 -19.90 5.70 16.50
C PRO A 105 -19.70 4.18 16.49
N PRO A 106 -20.18 3.43 15.47
CA PRO A 106 -20.02 1.98 15.42
C PRO A 106 -18.57 1.62 15.09
N VAL A 107 -17.97 0.67 15.83
CA VAL A 107 -16.60 0.19 15.57
C VAL A 107 -16.54 -0.45 14.17
N PRO A 108 -15.60 -0.09 13.28
CA PRO A 108 -15.54 -0.66 11.94
C PRO A 108 -15.20 -2.15 11.95
N THR A 109 -15.82 -2.92 11.05
CA THR A 109 -15.51 -4.34 10.85
C THR A 109 -14.07 -4.55 10.34
N LEU A 110 -13.61 -5.81 10.35
CA LEU A 110 -12.28 -6.13 9.83
C LEU A 110 -12.17 -5.87 8.31
N GLU A 111 -13.25 -6.12 7.57
CA GLU A 111 -13.34 -5.94 6.12
C GLU A 111 -13.31 -4.45 5.74
N GLU A 112 -14.11 -3.61 6.41
CA GLU A 112 -14.06 -2.14 6.27
C GLU A 112 -12.62 -1.61 6.43
N ARG A 113 -11.91 -2.03 7.49
CA ARG A 113 -10.54 -1.56 7.77
C ARG A 113 -9.52 -2.03 6.73
N VAL A 114 -9.76 -3.19 6.11
CA VAL A 114 -8.91 -3.68 5.01
C VAL A 114 -9.18 -2.87 3.74
N ALA A 115 -10.44 -2.58 3.43
CA ALA A 115 -10.84 -1.74 2.30
C ALA A 115 -10.33 -0.29 2.43
N GLU A 116 -10.55 0.37 3.58
CA GLU A 116 -10.00 1.70 3.91
C GLU A 116 -8.48 1.75 3.71
N ARG A 117 -7.78 0.67 4.07
CA ARG A 117 -6.32 0.56 3.93
C ARG A 117 -5.87 0.28 2.50
N ALA A 118 -6.64 -0.47 1.71
CA ALA A 118 -6.39 -0.69 0.29
C ALA A 118 -6.49 0.64 -0.47
N ALA A 119 -7.61 1.35 -0.32
CA ALA A 119 -7.82 2.68 -0.90
C ALA A 119 -6.70 3.68 -0.50
N ARG A 120 -6.26 3.68 0.77
CA ARG A 120 -5.15 4.53 1.23
C ARG A 120 -3.79 4.16 0.61
N ARG A 121 -3.60 2.91 0.19
CA ARG A 121 -2.40 2.47 -0.55
C ARG A 121 -2.49 2.85 -2.02
N GLU A 122 -3.63 2.58 -2.66
CA GLU A 122 -3.92 2.94 -4.06
C GLU A 122 -3.70 4.45 -4.28
N ALA A 123 -4.38 5.32 -3.53
CA ALA A 123 -4.20 6.78 -3.61
C ALA A 123 -2.77 7.26 -3.29
N LYS A 124 -1.97 6.47 -2.55
CA LYS A 124 -0.56 6.77 -2.30
C LYS A 124 0.30 6.40 -3.50
N ASP A 125 0.00 5.30 -4.17
CA ASP A 125 0.78 4.75 -5.27
C ASP A 125 0.40 5.40 -6.62
N GLU A 126 -0.84 5.85 -6.81
CA GLU A 126 -1.28 6.80 -7.86
C GLU A 126 -0.45 8.09 -7.80
N ARG A 127 -0.50 8.80 -6.66
CA ARG A 127 0.30 10.02 -6.43
C ARG A 127 1.80 9.80 -6.62
N ARG A 128 2.31 8.58 -6.39
CA ARG A 128 3.71 8.21 -6.68
C ARG A 128 3.93 7.94 -8.17
N ALA A 129 2.98 7.33 -8.87
CA ALA A 129 3.03 7.12 -10.31
C ALA A 129 3.03 8.45 -11.05
N GLU A 130 2.14 9.38 -10.68
CA GLU A 130 2.11 10.76 -11.19
C GLU A 130 3.45 11.48 -10.97
N ARG A 131 3.94 11.54 -9.72
CA ARG A 131 5.24 12.18 -9.42
C ARG A 131 6.41 11.56 -10.18
N ARG A 132 6.41 10.24 -10.39
CA ARG A 132 7.42 9.56 -11.21
C ARG A 132 7.26 9.91 -12.69
N ARG A 133 6.04 9.95 -13.22
CA ARG A 133 5.74 10.31 -14.61
C ARG A 133 6.18 11.74 -14.89
N VAL A 134 5.79 12.69 -14.05
CA VAL A 134 6.21 14.11 -14.13
C VAL A 134 7.74 14.21 -14.09
N ALA A 135 8.40 13.61 -13.10
CA ALA A 135 9.87 13.66 -13.00
C ALA A 135 10.60 12.97 -14.17
N ILE A 136 9.99 11.97 -14.83
CA ILE A 136 10.54 11.36 -16.05
C ILE A 136 10.36 12.30 -17.25
N LEU A 137 9.19 12.94 -17.39
CA LEU A 137 8.93 13.92 -18.44
C LEU A 137 9.82 15.15 -18.31
N GLU A 138 9.97 15.72 -17.10
CA GLU A 138 10.88 16.84 -16.81
C GLU A 138 12.33 16.51 -17.19
N ARG A 139 12.81 15.30 -16.88
CA ARG A 139 14.16 14.85 -17.30
C ARG A 139 14.28 14.68 -18.81
N ALA A 140 13.23 14.20 -19.47
CA ALA A 140 13.19 14.08 -20.93
C ALA A 140 13.21 15.48 -21.59
N VAL A 141 12.47 16.45 -21.06
CA VAL A 141 12.50 17.85 -21.53
C VAL A 141 13.91 18.43 -21.35
N ALA A 142 14.49 18.35 -20.15
CA ALA A 142 15.84 18.89 -19.90
C ALA A 142 16.92 18.29 -20.83
N THR A 143 16.88 16.98 -21.09
CA THR A 143 17.82 16.32 -22.02
C THR A 143 17.56 16.62 -23.51
N LEU A 144 16.46 17.30 -23.84
CA LEU A 144 16.17 17.84 -25.17
C LEU A 144 16.49 19.35 -25.28
N GLU A 145 16.54 20.07 -24.17
CA GLU A 145 17.01 21.47 -24.08
C GLU A 145 18.54 21.56 -24.12
N ASP A 146 19.25 20.50 -23.71
CA ASP A 146 20.71 20.38 -23.84
C ASP A 146 21.19 20.45 -25.30
N ARG A 147 22.33 21.12 -25.54
CA ARG A 147 22.93 21.24 -26.90
C ARG A 147 23.26 19.90 -27.58
N ASP A 148 23.38 18.82 -26.80
CA ASP A 148 23.60 17.46 -27.26
C ASP A 148 22.30 16.68 -27.57
N ALA A 149 21.12 17.31 -27.52
CA ALA A 149 19.81 16.71 -27.81
C ALA A 149 19.77 15.75 -29.04
N PRO A 150 20.32 16.07 -30.22
CA PRO A 150 20.32 15.13 -31.36
C PRO A 150 21.17 13.86 -31.11
N ARG A 151 22.18 13.92 -30.22
CA ARG A 151 22.97 12.75 -29.77
C ARG A 151 22.21 11.95 -28.71
N ALA A 152 21.52 12.64 -27.80
CA ALA A 152 20.65 12.01 -26.80
C ALA A 152 19.50 11.24 -27.47
N LEU A 153 18.80 11.86 -28.43
CA LEU A 153 17.69 11.26 -29.18
C LEU A 153 18.06 9.96 -29.93
N ARG A 154 19.28 9.89 -30.48
CA ARG A 154 19.78 8.68 -31.17
C ARG A 154 19.98 7.48 -30.23
N LYS A 155 20.26 7.73 -28.94
CA LYS A 155 20.53 6.68 -27.93
C LYS A 155 19.42 6.54 -26.89
N GLY A 156 18.44 7.45 -26.87
CA GLY A 156 17.39 7.53 -25.87
C GLY A 156 16.29 6.50 -26.06
N GLY A 157 15.65 6.15 -24.93
CA GLY A 157 14.48 5.28 -24.91
C GLY A 157 13.21 5.97 -25.42
N HIS A 158 12.13 5.17 -25.54
CA HIS A 158 10.84 5.57 -26.10
C HIS A 158 10.31 6.91 -25.56
N ILE A 159 10.35 7.10 -24.24
CA ILE A 159 9.80 8.29 -23.56
C ILE A 159 10.51 9.58 -23.98
N LEU A 160 11.82 9.54 -24.29
CA LEU A 160 12.54 10.71 -24.78
C LEU A 160 12.06 11.11 -26.20
N LYS A 161 11.75 10.12 -27.03
CA LYS A 161 11.28 10.31 -28.41
C LYS A 161 9.83 10.81 -28.43
N GLU A 162 8.96 10.25 -27.59
CA GLU A 162 7.58 10.74 -27.41
C GLU A 162 7.55 12.22 -26.99
N VAL A 163 8.40 12.62 -26.02
CA VAL A 163 8.49 14.02 -25.58
C VAL A 163 9.05 14.92 -26.69
N ALA A 164 10.05 14.46 -27.45
CA ALA A 164 10.59 15.23 -28.57
C ALA A 164 9.59 15.41 -29.72
N GLN A 165 8.83 14.37 -30.08
CA GLN A 165 7.73 14.46 -31.03
C GLN A 165 6.67 15.46 -30.55
N ALA A 166 6.28 15.41 -29.26
CA ALA A 166 5.31 16.32 -28.67
C ALA A 166 5.79 17.79 -28.62
N LEU A 167 7.11 18.02 -28.53
CA LEU A 167 7.73 19.35 -28.59
C LEU A 167 8.11 19.80 -30.02
N GLY A 168 7.83 19.00 -31.05
CA GLY A 168 8.17 19.32 -32.44
C GLY A 168 9.67 19.24 -32.78
N VAL A 169 10.49 18.61 -31.93
CA VAL A 169 11.92 18.41 -32.17
C VAL A 169 12.11 17.24 -33.14
N PRO A 170 12.81 17.42 -34.28
CA PRO A 170 12.93 16.36 -35.29
C PRO A 170 13.73 15.16 -34.77
N VAL A 171 13.06 14.03 -34.59
CA VAL A 171 13.68 12.78 -34.11
C VAL A 171 14.47 12.12 -35.27
N PRO A 172 15.80 11.94 -35.14
CA PRO A 172 16.61 11.34 -36.18
C PRO A 172 16.31 9.84 -36.30
N GLY A 173 15.63 9.44 -37.39
CA GLY A 173 15.42 8.02 -37.74
C GLY A 173 14.04 7.67 -38.29
N GLU A 174 13.04 8.55 -38.18
CA GLU A 174 11.67 8.28 -38.66
C GLU A 174 11.39 8.80 -40.09
N GLY A 175 12.41 9.42 -40.72
CA GLY A 175 12.37 9.83 -42.12
C GLY A 175 12.80 8.72 -43.09
N GLN A 176 11.83 8.19 -43.83
CA GLN A 176 11.99 7.47 -45.11
C GLN A 176 12.72 6.10 -45.10
N GLY A 177 11.99 5.06 -44.65
CA GLY A 177 12.23 3.69 -45.08
C GLY A 177 11.71 3.41 -46.50
N GLN A 178 12.35 3.97 -47.54
CA GLN A 178 12.20 3.56 -48.95
C GLN A 178 13.54 3.60 -49.71
N GLY A 179 14.60 3.08 -49.09
CA GLY A 179 15.83 2.75 -49.81
C GLY A 179 15.61 1.50 -50.66
N GLN A 180 15.44 1.67 -51.97
CA GLN A 180 15.32 0.55 -52.91
C GLN A 180 16.56 -0.34 -52.80
N GLY A 181 16.35 -1.65 -52.60
CA GLY A 181 17.41 -2.64 -52.61
C GLY A 181 17.98 -2.78 -54.02
N GLY A 182 18.98 -1.95 -54.34
CA GLY A 182 19.71 -2.05 -55.60
C GLY A 182 20.38 -3.40 -55.71
N LYS A 183 19.80 -4.30 -56.52
CA LYS A 183 20.49 -5.50 -56.97
C LYS A 183 21.78 -5.05 -57.67
N ARG A 184 22.93 -5.52 -57.18
CA ARG A 184 24.14 -5.49 -57.99
C ARG A 184 23.94 -6.52 -59.09
N GLU A 185 23.85 -6.05 -60.33
CA GLU A 185 24.01 -6.92 -61.49
C GLU A 185 25.47 -7.37 -61.53
N GLU A 186 25.67 -8.68 -61.48
CA GLU A 186 26.97 -9.30 -61.78
C GLU A 186 27.14 -9.22 -63.30
N ASN A 187 27.75 -8.12 -63.77
CA ASN A 187 28.31 -8.08 -65.11
C ASN A 187 29.48 -9.06 -65.15
N GLY A 188 29.25 -10.23 -65.75
CA GLY A 188 30.33 -11.07 -66.23
C GLY A 188 30.91 -10.45 -67.49
N ASP A 189 32.21 -10.17 -67.47
CA ASP A 189 33.01 -10.04 -68.68
C ASP A 189 33.85 -11.32 -68.84
N SER A 190 33.73 -11.91 -70.02
CA SER A 190 34.33 -13.18 -70.42
C SER A 190 35.53 -12.97 -71.33
N GLU A 191 36.55 -13.85 -71.22
CA GLU A 191 37.51 -14.18 -72.31
C GLU A 191 38.50 -13.02 -72.67
N VAL A 192 39.81 -13.18 -72.79
CA VAL A 192 40.67 -13.77 -73.85
C VAL A 192 42.13 -13.46 -73.43
N ASP A 193 43.20 -14.20 -73.74
CA ASP A 193 43.35 -15.53 -74.37
C ASP A 193 43.61 -16.61 -73.30
#